data_AF-A0A0K2JG69-F1
#
_entry.id   AF-A0A0K2JG69-F1
#
_cell.length_a   1.000
_cell.length_b   1.000
_cell.length_c   1.000
_cell.angle_alpha   90.00
_cell.angle_beta   90.00
_cell.angle_gamma   90.00
#
_symmetry.space_group_name_H-M   'P 1'
#
loop_
_entity.id
_entity.type
_entity.pdbx_description
1 polymer ?
#
loop_
_entity_poly.entity_id
_entity_poly.type
_entity_poly.pdbx_seq_one_letter_code
_entity_poly.pdbx_strand_id
1 'polypeptide(L)'
;MKKLLSTMAAMTLATTTIKATITCSDQNMSYYNQFINGINNKESFIFMVSAKNCIHCQNTTDTTIPDLYNKNGYGNDKYDKYLAGNFGAQYALKTYPISADEQEKIKNTRLIITDNIKDYNGIWKEKWAKKIADWIVTQEQNAHKINREIDKTITADSLGLTGLPTYVYIKNGNYVGFETGEVGNLQTEANSDLWMNRFIKHMVLEDWDIYHNKS
;
A
#
# COMPACT_ATOMS: atom_id res chain seq x y z
N MET A 1 -35.41 37.82 26.68
CA MET A 1 -34.40 37.30 27.64
C MET A 1 -34.42 35.78 27.57
N LYS A 2 -33.25 35.14 27.41
CA LYS A 2 -32.79 33.89 28.08
C LYS A 2 -33.77 32.69 28.08
N LYS A 3 -33.48 31.44 27.70
CA LYS A 3 -32.28 30.59 27.53
C LYS A 3 -32.83 29.25 27.01
N LEU A 4 -32.24 28.64 25.97
CA LEU A 4 -31.46 27.37 25.99
C LEU A 4 -32.03 26.20 26.83
N LEU A 5 -32.27 25.07 26.15
CA LEU A 5 -31.57 23.77 26.29
C LEU A 5 -32.29 22.73 25.40
N SER A 6 -31.82 22.55 24.16
CA SER A 6 -30.93 21.46 23.71
C SER A 6 -31.63 20.12 23.54
N THR A 7 -31.99 19.87 22.28
CA THR A 7 -32.37 18.62 21.63
C THR A 7 -31.32 17.53 21.80
N MET A 8 -31.69 16.40 22.43
CA MET A 8 -31.08 15.11 22.14
C MET A 8 -32.01 14.38 21.16
N ALA A 9 -31.82 14.65 19.87
CA ALA A 9 -32.29 13.73 18.84
C ALA A 9 -31.10 12.84 18.50
N ALA A 10 -31.12 11.61 19.02
CA ALA A 10 -30.26 10.54 18.55
C ALA A 10 -30.47 10.40 17.03
N MET A 11 -29.49 10.84 16.25
CA MET A 11 -29.41 10.47 14.84
C MET A 11 -29.00 9.00 14.81
N THR A 12 -29.97 8.12 15.00
CA THR A 12 -29.89 6.75 14.51
C THR A 12 -29.89 6.88 12.99
N LEU A 13 -28.69 7.04 12.41
CA LEU A 13 -28.47 6.78 10.99
C LEU A 13 -28.73 5.28 10.81
N ALA A 14 -30.00 4.95 10.57
CA ALA A 14 -30.39 3.69 9.99
C ALA A 14 -29.76 3.66 8.59
N THR A 15 -28.50 3.26 8.51
CA THR A 15 -27.86 2.84 7.28
C THR A 15 -28.65 1.62 6.81
N THR A 16 -29.63 1.85 5.96
CA THR A 16 -30.15 0.81 5.07
C THR A 16 -28.97 0.35 4.25
N THR A 17 -28.28 -0.69 4.72
CA THR A 17 -27.29 -1.43 3.97
C THR A 17 -28.03 -2.04 2.80
N ILE A 18 -28.08 -1.31 1.68
CA ILE A 18 -28.33 -1.91 0.39
C ILE A 18 -27.17 -2.89 0.23
N LYS A 19 -27.42 -4.16 0.51
CA LYS A 19 -26.60 -5.28 0.07
C LYS A 19 -26.71 -5.33 -1.45
N ALA A 20 -26.11 -4.36 -2.12
CA ALA A 20 -25.81 -4.48 -3.53
C ALA A 20 -24.59 -5.40 -3.60
N THR A 21 -24.84 -6.71 -3.57
CA THR A 21 -23.94 -7.67 -4.20
C THR A 21 -23.89 -7.31 -5.68
N ILE A 22 -23.01 -6.36 -6.03
CA ILE A 22 -22.59 -6.14 -7.41
C ILE A 22 -21.58 -7.25 -7.69
N THR A 23 -22.08 -8.46 -7.93
CA THR A 23 -21.37 -9.47 -8.70
C THR A 23 -21.35 -9.03 -10.16
N CYS A 24 -20.57 -7.99 -10.43
CA CYS A 24 -19.93 -7.80 -11.73
C CYS A 24 -18.46 -8.06 -11.46
N SER A 25 -18.04 -9.33 -11.49
CA SER A 25 -16.60 -9.63 -11.56
C SER A 25 -16.12 -9.25 -12.96
N ASP A 26 -16.05 -7.95 -13.22
CA ASP A 26 -15.16 -7.43 -14.24
C ASP A 26 -13.78 -8.00 -13.88
N GLN A 27 -13.21 -8.85 -14.73
CA GLN A 27 -11.81 -9.28 -14.56
C GLN A 27 -10.89 -8.05 -14.39
N ASN A 28 -11.28 -6.95 -15.03
CA ASN A 28 -10.70 -5.60 -14.93
C ASN A 28 -10.86 -4.92 -13.56
N MET A 29 -11.44 -5.57 -12.54
CA MET A 29 -11.61 -5.05 -11.18
C MET A 29 -10.99 -5.95 -10.11
N SER A 30 -10.40 -7.10 -10.49
CA SER A 30 -9.84 -8.08 -9.54
C SER A 30 -8.84 -7.45 -8.57
N TYR A 31 -7.91 -6.65 -9.08
CA TYR A 31 -6.88 -6.00 -8.26
C TYR A 31 -7.45 -4.97 -7.29
N TYR A 32 -8.41 -4.14 -7.72
CA TYR A 32 -9.09 -3.21 -6.83
C TYR A 32 -9.90 -3.94 -5.74
N ASN A 33 -10.57 -5.04 -6.10
CA ASN A 33 -11.32 -5.84 -5.13
C ASN A 33 -10.37 -6.47 -4.10
N GLN A 34 -9.22 -7.01 -4.52
CA GLN A 34 -8.19 -7.52 -3.60
C GLN A 34 -7.66 -6.43 -2.68
N PHE A 35 -7.39 -5.24 -3.22
CA PHE A 35 -6.92 -4.07 -2.46
C PHE A 35 -7.93 -3.66 -1.38
N ILE A 36 -9.19 -3.43 -1.75
CA ILE A 36 -10.24 -3.02 -0.80
C ILE A 36 -10.60 -4.14 0.19
N ASN A 37 -10.59 -5.40 -0.23
CA ASN A 37 -10.83 -6.52 0.68
C ASN A 37 -9.75 -6.61 1.76
N GLY A 38 -8.47 -6.43 1.38
CA GLY A 38 -7.36 -6.37 2.33
C GLY A 38 -7.55 -5.26 3.36
N ILE A 39 -7.95 -4.06 2.90
CA ILE A 39 -8.26 -2.92 3.78
C ILE A 39 -9.40 -3.27 4.75
N ASN A 40 -10.53 -3.76 4.23
CA ASN A 40 -11.72 -4.07 5.03
C ASN A 40 -11.47 -5.19 6.05
N ASN A 41 -10.61 -6.15 5.71
CA ASN A 41 -10.20 -7.24 6.59
C ASN A 41 -9.14 -6.83 7.61
N LYS A 42 -8.69 -5.57 7.59
CA LYS A 42 -7.61 -5.05 8.44
C LYS A 42 -6.30 -5.81 8.25
N GLU A 43 -6.02 -6.23 7.02
CA GLU A 43 -4.76 -6.87 6.66
C GLU A 43 -3.64 -5.82 6.59
N SER A 44 -2.42 -6.25 6.90
CA SER A 44 -1.20 -5.53 6.52
C SER A 44 -0.75 -6.07 5.16
N PHE A 45 -0.58 -5.20 4.18
CA PHE A 45 -0.10 -5.61 2.86
C PHE A 45 0.58 -4.47 2.12
N ILE A 46 1.44 -4.86 1.18
CA ILE A 46 2.01 -3.96 0.19
C ILE A 46 1.38 -4.30 -1.16
N PHE A 47 0.78 -3.30 -1.79
CA PHE A 47 0.19 -3.42 -3.11
C PHE A 47 1.14 -2.79 -4.14
N MET A 48 1.74 -3.65 -4.96
CA MET A 48 2.69 -3.28 -5.99
C MET A 48 2.00 -3.20 -7.34
N VAL A 49 1.90 -1.98 -7.87
CA VAL A 49 1.50 -1.72 -9.25
C VAL A 49 2.71 -1.92 -10.16
N SER A 50 2.60 -2.88 -11.08
CA SER A 50 3.65 -3.31 -12.00
C SER A 50 3.09 -3.75 -13.36
N ALA A 51 3.96 -3.87 -14.36
CA ALA A 51 3.64 -4.45 -15.66
C ALA A 51 4.80 -5.33 -16.18
N LYS A 52 4.48 -6.31 -17.03
CA LYS A 52 5.47 -7.22 -17.62
C LYS A 52 6.47 -6.51 -18.53
N ASN A 53 6.06 -5.47 -19.26
CA ASN A 53 6.95 -4.71 -20.15
C ASN A 53 7.62 -3.51 -19.46
N CYS A 54 7.43 -3.35 -18.16
CA CYS A 54 8.12 -2.34 -17.37
C CYS A 54 9.46 -2.93 -16.89
N ILE A 55 10.57 -2.49 -17.48
CA ILE A 55 11.92 -3.01 -17.18
C ILE A 55 12.28 -2.83 -15.69
N HIS A 56 11.87 -1.70 -15.13
CA HIS A 56 11.97 -1.33 -13.72
C HIS A 56 11.16 -2.27 -12.80
N CYS A 57 10.09 -2.85 -13.34
CA CYS A 57 9.23 -3.81 -12.64
C CYS A 57 9.76 -5.25 -12.77
N GLN A 58 10.40 -5.62 -13.87
CA GLN A 58 10.96 -6.96 -14.06
C GLN A 58 12.03 -7.29 -12.99
N ASN A 59 12.89 -6.34 -12.65
CA ASN A 59 13.89 -6.53 -11.58
C ASN A 59 13.23 -6.82 -10.22
N THR A 60 12.03 -6.29 -10.01
CA THR A 60 11.28 -6.49 -8.78
C THR A 60 10.57 -7.84 -8.77
N THR A 61 10.07 -8.32 -9.92
CA THR A 61 9.34 -9.59 -10.04
C THR A 61 10.24 -10.81 -10.20
N ASP A 62 11.38 -10.68 -10.86
CA ASP A 62 12.06 -11.85 -11.42
C ASP A 62 13.17 -12.40 -10.52
N THR A 63 13.55 -11.73 -9.43
CA THR A 63 14.72 -12.18 -8.63
C THR A 63 14.78 -11.78 -7.15
N THR A 64 13.89 -10.93 -6.62
CA THR A 64 14.06 -10.47 -5.22
C THR A 64 12.79 -10.34 -4.41
N ILE A 65 11.80 -9.57 -4.86
CA ILE A 65 10.60 -9.35 -4.04
C ILE A 65 9.77 -10.64 -3.99
N PRO A 66 9.28 -11.24 -5.10
CA PRO A 66 8.56 -12.51 -5.03
C PRO A 66 9.32 -13.65 -4.35
N ASP A 67 10.64 -13.67 -4.41
CA ASP A 67 11.49 -14.67 -3.75
C ASP A 67 11.47 -14.59 -2.22
N LEU A 68 10.94 -13.51 -1.65
CA LEU A 68 10.69 -13.35 -0.22
C LEU A 68 9.26 -13.74 0.17
N TYR A 69 8.39 -13.97 -0.82
CA TYR A 69 7.01 -14.36 -0.60
C TYR A 69 6.73 -15.73 -1.22
N ASN A 70 5.60 -16.33 -0.85
CA ASN A 70 5.09 -17.54 -1.47
C ASN A 70 4.05 -17.17 -2.54
N LYS A 71 3.53 -18.17 -3.25
CA LYS A 71 2.51 -17.99 -4.30
C LYS A 71 1.21 -17.31 -3.85
N ASN A 72 0.93 -17.28 -2.55
CA ASN A 72 -0.24 -16.62 -1.96
C ASN A 72 0.09 -15.20 -1.45
N GLY A 73 1.32 -14.73 -1.66
CA GLY A 73 1.80 -13.41 -1.27
C GLY A 73 2.24 -13.29 0.19
N TYR A 74 2.28 -14.36 0.98
CA TYR A 74 2.79 -14.29 2.36
C TYR A 74 4.29 -14.55 2.41
N GLY A 75 4.97 -13.98 3.41
CA GLY A 75 6.40 -14.21 3.63
C GLY A 75 6.77 -15.70 3.63
N ASN A 76 7.94 -16.02 3.10
CA ASN A 76 8.51 -17.36 3.15
C ASN A 76 9.67 -17.44 4.16
N ASP A 77 10.32 -18.60 4.27
CA ASP A 77 11.44 -18.82 5.19
C ASP A 77 12.60 -17.82 5.03
N LYS A 78 12.84 -17.30 3.82
CA LYS A 78 13.89 -16.30 3.57
C LYS A 78 13.49 -14.95 4.16
N TYR A 79 12.23 -14.54 3.99
CA TYR A 79 11.69 -13.35 4.63
C TYR A 79 11.70 -13.46 6.16
N ASP A 80 11.32 -14.62 6.71
CA ASP A 80 11.39 -14.84 8.16
C ASP A 80 12.82 -14.75 8.71
N LYS A 81 13.81 -15.26 7.95
CA LYS A 81 15.24 -15.11 8.30
C LYS A 81 15.69 -13.65 8.28
N TYR A 82 15.18 -12.83 7.36
CA TYR A 82 15.40 -11.37 7.40
C TYR A 82 14.84 -10.79 8.70
N LEU A 83 13.58 -11.05 9.00
CA LEU A 83 12.90 -10.50 10.19
C LEU A 83 13.44 -11.05 11.52
N ALA A 84 14.14 -12.18 11.50
CA ALA A 84 14.89 -12.72 12.64
C ALA A 84 16.28 -12.07 12.84
N GLY A 85 16.77 -11.34 11.83
CA GLY A 85 18.07 -10.67 11.85
C GLY A 85 19.22 -11.45 11.23
N ASN A 86 18.96 -12.55 10.53
CA ASN A 86 20.02 -13.43 10.00
C ASN A 86 20.82 -12.77 8.86
N PHE A 87 20.28 -11.71 8.25
CA PHE A 87 20.93 -10.92 7.21
C PHE A 87 21.35 -9.52 7.70
N GLY A 88 21.25 -9.27 9.01
CA GLY A 88 21.60 -7.98 9.62
C GLY A 88 20.69 -7.63 10.79
N ALA A 89 21.26 -7.09 11.88
CA ALA A 89 20.51 -6.73 13.08
C ALA A 89 19.46 -5.63 12.82
N GLN A 90 19.67 -4.80 11.80
CA GLN A 90 18.72 -3.77 11.37
C GLN A 90 17.39 -4.35 10.85
N TYR A 91 17.35 -5.62 10.43
CA TYR A 91 16.11 -6.25 9.96
C TYR A 91 15.36 -6.99 11.08
N ALA A 92 16.04 -7.26 12.20
CA ALA A 92 15.48 -8.07 13.28
C ALA A 92 14.33 -7.33 13.98
N LEU A 93 13.09 -7.80 13.85
CA LEU A 93 11.93 -7.10 14.43
C LEU A 93 12.04 -6.85 15.95
N LYS A 94 12.72 -7.76 16.66
CA LYS A 94 12.97 -7.67 18.10
C LYS A 94 13.85 -6.48 18.52
N THR A 95 14.55 -5.82 17.59
CA THR A 95 15.39 -4.65 17.89
C THR A 95 14.57 -3.36 17.91
N TYR A 96 13.33 -3.40 17.41
CA TYR A 96 12.41 -2.27 17.39
C TYR A 96 11.47 -2.30 18.61
N PRO A 97 11.04 -1.13 19.12
CA PRO A 97 10.16 -1.01 20.29
C PRO A 97 8.69 -1.31 19.93
N ILE A 98 8.42 -2.48 19.31
CA ILE A 98 7.09 -2.94 18.91
C ILE A 98 6.69 -4.22 19.68
N SER A 99 5.41 -4.36 19.99
CA SER A 99 4.89 -5.51 20.75
C SER A 99 5.02 -6.82 19.97
N ALA A 100 5.02 -7.97 20.66
CA ALA A 100 5.06 -9.28 20.02
C ALA A 100 3.89 -9.49 19.04
N ASP A 101 2.69 -9.03 19.41
CA ASP A 101 1.51 -9.08 18.54
C ASP A 101 1.71 -8.26 17.25
N GLU A 102 2.35 -7.09 17.35
CA GLU A 102 2.65 -6.26 16.19
C GLU A 102 3.74 -6.88 15.32
N GLN A 103 4.75 -7.51 15.92
CA GLN A 103 5.75 -8.29 15.18
C GLN A 103 5.10 -9.41 14.37
N GLU A 104 4.12 -10.11 14.94
CA GLU A 104 3.41 -11.17 14.24
C GLU A 104 2.55 -10.63 13.09
N LYS A 105 1.89 -9.47 13.26
CA LYS A 105 1.17 -8.81 12.16
C LYS A 105 2.09 -8.36 11.04
N ILE A 106 3.26 -7.82 11.38
CA ILE A 106 4.28 -7.40 10.39
C ILE A 106 4.81 -8.62 9.62
N LYS A 107 5.09 -9.74 10.30
CA LYS A 107 5.47 -10.99 9.63
C LYS A 107 4.40 -11.47 8.65
N ASN A 108 3.13 -11.33 9.00
CA ASN A 108 2.01 -11.69 8.15
C ASN A 108 1.65 -10.64 7.08
N THR A 109 2.55 -9.68 6.81
CA THR A 109 2.34 -8.70 5.72
C THR A 109 2.30 -9.41 4.37
N ARG A 110 1.20 -9.24 3.63
CA ARG A 110 1.06 -9.81 2.29
C ARG A 110 1.66 -8.90 1.21
N LEU A 111 2.23 -9.48 0.17
CA LEU A 111 2.53 -8.79 -1.09
C LEU A 111 1.45 -9.11 -2.12
N ILE A 112 0.87 -8.06 -2.71
CA ILE A 112 -0.08 -8.17 -3.82
C ILE A 112 0.56 -7.50 -5.03
N ILE A 113 0.70 -8.24 -6.14
CA ILE A 113 1.39 -7.77 -7.36
C ILE A 113 0.43 -7.79 -8.54
N THR A 114 0.50 -6.75 -9.39
CA THR A 114 -0.19 -6.74 -10.68
C THR A 114 0.67 -7.39 -11.76
N ASP A 115 0.85 -8.70 -11.68
CA ASP A 115 1.80 -9.51 -12.47
C ASP A 115 1.30 -9.88 -13.88
N ASN A 116 0.00 -9.77 -14.14
CA ASN A 116 -0.60 -10.17 -15.42
C ASN A 116 -0.75 -9.01 -16.43
N ILE A 117 -0.40 -7.79 -16.03
CA ILE A 117 -0.55 -6.61 -16.88
C ILE A 117 0.57 -6.53 -17.91
N LYS A 118 0.21 -6.44 -19.19
CA LYS A 118 1.18 -6.46 -20.29
C LYS A 118 1.75 -5.09 -20.64
N ASP A 119 0.96 -4.01 -20.54
CA ASP A 119 1.36 -2.68 -21.00
C ASP A 119 1.36 -1.65 -19.88
N TYR A 120 2.55 -1.17 -19.53
CA TYR A 120 2.76 -0.15 -18.51
C TYR A 120 2.26 1.25 -18.94
N ASN A 121 2.25 1.57 -20.25
CA ASN A 121 1.87 2.91 -20.76
C ASN A 121 0.37 3.24 -20.60
N GLY A 122 -0.43 2.25 -20.19
CA GLY A 122 -1.88 2.35 -20.03
C GLY A 122 -2.40 1.97 -18.66
N ILE A 123 -1.56 1.50 -17.72
CA ILE A 123 -2.02 0.96 -16.42
C ILE A 123 -2.95 1.93 -15.71
N TRP A 124 -2.56 3.19 -15.57
CA TRP A 124 -3.33 4.18 -14.82
C TRP A 124 -4.60 4.65 -15.54
N LYS A 125 -4.79 4.24 -16.80
CA LYS A 125 -6.06 4.39 -17.53
C LYS A 125 -7.02 3.24 -17.25
N GLU A 126 -6.54 2.12 -16.71
CA GLU A 126 -7.40 1.02 -16.32
C GLU A 126 -8.30 1.38 -15.14
N LYS A 127 -9.54 0.90 -15.16
CA LYS A 127 -10.57 1.26 -14.19
C LYS A 127 -10.18 0.89 -12.75
N TRP A 128 -9.52 -0.25 -12.54
CA TRP A 128 -9.06 -0.65 -11.21
C TRP A 128 -7.93 0.26 -10.71
N ALA A 129 -6.94 0.56 -11.56
CA ALA A 129 -5.78 1.37 -11.19
C ALA A 129 -6.21 2.79 -10.86
N LYS A 130 -7.09 3.37 -11.69
CA LYS A 130 -7.70 4.68 -11.43
C LYS A 130 -8.41 4.72 -10.08
N LYS A 131 -9.18 3.69 -9.73
CA LYS A 131 -9.87 3.63 -8.44
C LYS A 131 -8.91 3.52 -7.25
N ILE A 132 -7.78 2.86 -7.41
CA ILE A 132 -6.73 2.83 -6.39
C ILE A 132 -6.08 4.21 -6.27
N ALA A 133 -5.73 4.87 -7.38
CA ALA A 133 -5.18 6.21 -7.38
C ALA A 133 -6.13 7.22 -6.73
N ASP A 134 -7.42 7.22 -7.10
CA ASP A 134 -8.45 8.06 -6.50
C ASP A 134 -8.58 7.82 -4.98
N TRP A 135 -8.45 6.56 -4.55
CA TRP A 135 -8.45 6.20 -3.14
C TRP A 135 -7.23 6.76 -2.40
N ILE A 136 -6.02 6.62 -2.96
CA ILE A 136 -4.79 7.18 -2.39
C ILE A 136 -4.88 8.70 -2.27
N VAL A 137 -5.29 9.38 -3.35
CA VAL A 137 -5.54 10.84 -3.36
C VAL A 137 -6.49 11.23 -2.23
N THR A 138 -7.56 10.46 -2.01
CA THR A 138 -8.49 10.71 -0.92
C THR A 138 -7.83 10.58 0.46
N GLN A 139 -6.91 9.62 0.65
CA GLN A 139 -6.17 9.49 1.91
C GLN A 139 -5.22 10.67 2.12
N GLU A 140 -4.44 11.03 1.10
CA GLU A 140 -3.50 12.15 1.12
C GLU A 140 -4.20 13.49 1.40
N GLN A 141 -5.32 13.74 0.72
CA GLN A 141 -6.16 14.92 0.97
C GLN A 141 -6.70 14.99 2.40
N ASN A 142 -7.01 13.85 3.00
CA ASN A 142 -7.48 13.80 4.39
C ASN A 142 -6.37 14.01 5.40
N ALA A 143 -5.14 13.57 5.09
CA ALA A 143 -3.95 13.80 5.90
C ALA A 143 -3.47 15.25 5.82
N HIS A 144 -3.54 15.87 4.64
CA HIS A 144 -3.03 17.21 4.35
C HIS A 144 -4.12 18.29 4.24
N LYS A 145 -5.05 18.33 5.20
CA LYS A 145 -6.11 19.36 5.21
C LYS A 145 -5.53 20.76 5.41
N ILE A 146 -5.81 21.67 4.48
CA ILE A 146 -5.49 23.10 4.61
C ILE A 146 -6.69 23.79 5.24
N ASN A 147 -6.50 24.41 6.41
CA ASN A 147 -7.59 25.10 7.14
C ASN A 147 -8.82 24.23 7.43
N ARG A 148 -8.64 22.91 7.63
CA ARG A 148 -9.69 21.89 7.79
C ARG A 148 -10.51 21.61 6.52
N GLU A 149 -10.12 22.19 5.39
CA GLU A 149 -10.68 21.90 4.08
C GLU A 149 -9.79 20.90 3.32
N ILE A 150 -10.41 20.20 2.36
CA ILE A 150 -9.73 19.26 1.47
C ILE A 150 -8.78 20.04 0.57
N ASP A 151 -7.50 19.65 0.55
CA ASP A 151 -6.53 20.21 -0.39
C ASP A 151 -6.75 19.64 -1.79
N LYS A 152 -7.46 20.40 -2.63
CA LYS A 152 -7.76 20.00 -4.02
C LYS A 152 -6.54 20.05 -4.95
N THR A 153 -5.40 20.57 -4.50
CA THR A 153 -4.16 20.55 -5.29
C THR A 153 -3.55 19.15 -5.34
N ILE A 154 -3.88 18.31 -4.35
CA ILE A 154 -3.48 16.90 -4.31
C ILE A 154 -4.32 16.13 -5.33
N THR A 155 -3.66 15.65 -6.37
CA THR A 155 -4.18 14.85 -7.48
C THR A 155 -3.26 13.65 -7.72
N ALA A 156 -3.70 12.67 -8.50
CA ALA A 156 -2.85 11.54 -8.85
C ALA A 156 -1.54 11.98 -9.54
N ASP A 157 -1.64 12.97 -10.43
CA ASP A 157 -0.48 13.52 -11.14
C ASP A 157 0.46 14.29 -10.20
N SER A 158 -0.06 15.12 -9.29
CA SER A 158 0.77 15.86 -8.34
C SER A 158 1.47 14.96 -7.33
N LEU A 159 0.92 13.77 -7.08
CA LEU A 159 1.51 12.72 -6.25
C LEU A 159 2.49 11.84 -7.01
N GLY A 160 2.63 11.99 -8.33
CA GLY A 160 3.46 11.11 -9.15
C GLY A 160 2.94 9.67 -9.24
N LEU A 161 1.64 9.44 -9.00
CA LEU A 161 0.96 8.13 -9.13
C LEU A 161 0.79 7.67 -10.58
N THR A 162 1.64 8.15 -11.49
CA THR A 162 1.73 7.70 -12.89
C THR A 162 2.95 6.83 -13.13
N GLY A 163 3.90 6.80 -12.18
CA GLY A 163 5.14 6.02 -12.26
C GLY A 163 4.93 4.53 -11.97
N LEU A 164 5.86 3.70 -12.46
CA LEU A 164 5.93 2.27 -12.16
C LEU A 164 7.39 1.84 -11.91
N PRO A 165 7.64 0.92 -10.98
CA PRO A 165 6.68 0.35 -10.04
C PRO A 165 6.18 1.38 -9.01
N THR A 166 4.93 1.24 -8.56
CA THR A 166 4.36 1.98 -7.43
C THR A 166 4.05 1.01 -6.30
N TYR A 167 4.45 1.35 -5.08
CA TYR A 167 4.21 0.55 -3.88
C TYR A 167 3.27 1.32 -2.96
N VAL A 168 2.14 0.71 -2.62
CA VAL A 168 1.18 1.25 -1.66
C VAL A 168 1.24 0.43 -0.39
N TYR A 169 1.42 1.07 0.76
CA TYR A 169 1.67 0.41 2.03
C TYR A 169 0.44 0.56 2.91
N ILE A 170 -0.13 -0.58 3.29
CA ILE A 170 -1.31 -0.67 4.14
C ILE A 170 -0.93 -1.47 5.39
N LYS A 171 -1.16 -0.91 6.58
CA LYS A 171 -0.87 -1.55 7.86
C LYS A 171 -2.14 -1.66 8.68
N ASN A 172 -2.53 -2.89 9.00
CA ASN A 172 -3.76 -3.20 9.73
C ASN A 172 -5.01 -2.53 9.12
N GLY A 173 -5.07 -2.49 7.78
CA GLY A 173 -6.13 -1.82 7.01
C GLY A 173 -6.04 -0.30 6.92
N ASN A 174 -5.03 0.32 7.54
CA ASN A 174 -4.82 1.77 7.46
C ASN A 174 -3.82 2.11 6.38
N TYR A 175 -4.07 3.21 5.68
CA TYR A 175 -3.12 3.80 4.76
C TYR A 175 -1.89 4.31 5.51
N VAL A 176 -0.71 3.90 5.06
CA VAL A 176 0.58 4.30 5.65
C VAL A 176 1.25 5.30 4.71
N GLY A 177 1.29 4.99 3.42
CA GLY A 177 1.84 5.86 2.39
C GLY A 177 2.00 5.12 1.05
N PHE A 178 2.57 5.79 0.06
CA PHE A 178 3.04 5.15 -1.16
C PHE A 178 4.42 5.71 -1.56
N GLU A 179 5.14 4.94 -2.37
CA GLU A 179 6.32 5.43 -3.08
C GLU A 179 6.33 4.89 -4.51
N THR A 180 7.05 5.60 -5.38
CA THR A 180 7.34 5.14 -6.74
C THR A 180 8.85 4.99 -6.89
N GLY A 181 9.25 4.08 -7.77
CA GLY A 181 10.65 3.92 -8.13
C GLY A 181 11.23 2.57 -7.75
N GLU A 182 12.40 2.30 -8.31
CA GLU A 182 12.93 0.94 -8.44
C GLU A 182 13.50 0.38 -7.13
N VAL A 183 13.43 -0.94 -6.99
CA VAL A 183 14.07 -1.71 -5.91
C VAL A 183 15.27 -2.48 -6.50
N GLY A 184 16.22 -1.71 -7.03
CA GLY A 184 17.34 -2.16 -7.87
C GLY A 184 17.45 -1.29 -9.12
N ASN A 185 18.43 -1.50 -9.98
CA ASN A 185 18.45 -0.89 -11.32
C ASN A 185 19.29 -1.77 -12.29
N LEU A 186 19.31 -1.43 -13.58
CA LEU A 186 20.06 -2.20 -14.59
C LEU A 186 21.57 -2.27 -14.36
N GLN A 187 22.14 -1.39 -13.54
CA GLN A 187 23.57 -1.34 -13.23
C GLN A 187 23.92 -2.11 -11.95
N THR A 188 23.02 -2.10 -10.96
CA THR A 188 23.23 -2.72 -9.64
C THR A 188 22.49 -4.04 -9.47
N GLU A 189 21.74 -4.46 -10.50
CA GLU A 189 20.83 -5.61 -10.47
C GLU A 189 19.78 -5.47 -9.34
N ALA A 190 19.01 -6.54 -9.12
CA ALA A 190 17.98 -6.55 -8.09
C ALA A 190 18.58 -6.63 -6.69
N ASN A 191 18.00 -5.90 -5.72
CA ASN A 191 18.58 -5.76 -4.39
C ASN A 191 17.56 -6.08 -3.28
N SER A 192 17.62 -7.30 -2.73
CA SER A 192 16.75 -7.73 -1.62
C SER A 192 16.95 -6.91 -0.34
N ASP A 193 18.16 -6.40 -0.10
CA ASP A 193 18.43 -5.56 1.07
C ASP A 193 17.77 -4.19 0.93
N LEU A 194 17.75 -3.61 -0.27
CA LEU A 194 17.02 -2.37 -0.54
C LEU A 194 15.51 -2.55 -0.31
N TRP A 195 14.94 -3.68 -0.75
CA TRP A 195 13.55 -4.01 -0.45
C TRP A 195 13.30 -4.08 1.06
N MET A 196 14.11 -4.87 1.78
CA MET A 196 13.92 -5.07 3.21
C MET A 196 14.16 -3.78 4.01
N ASN A 197 15.08 -2.91 3.57
CA ASN A 197 15.26 -1.58 4.15
C ASN A 197 14.00 -0.72 4.00
N ARG A 198 13.39 -0.66 2.81
CA ARG A 198 12.11 0.04 2.58
C ARG A 198 10.97 -0.58 3.38
N PHE A 199 10.90 -1.91 3.44
CA PHE A 199 9.93 -2.62 4.26
C PHE A 199 10.04 -2.21 5.73
N ILE A 200 11.24 -2.26 6.31
CA ILE A 200 11.48 -1.84 7.70
C ILE A 200 11.11 -0.36 7.89
N LYS A 201 11.57 0.52 7.00
CA LYS A 201 11.27 1.96 7.07
C LYS A 201 9.76 2.24 7.11
N HIS A 202 9.00 1.64 6.20
CA HIS A 202 7.60 2.00 6.01
C HIS A 202 6.61 1.15 6.82
N MET A 203 6.84 -0.17 6.94
CA MET A 203 5.92 -1.07 7.63
C MET A 203 6.22 -1.21 9.13
N VAL A 204 7.49 -1.04 9.53
CA VAL A 204 7.89 -1.20 10.94
C VAL A 204 8.00 0.15 11.62
N LEU A 205 8.80 1.07 11.05
CA LEU A 205 9.04 2.39 11.62
C LEU A 205 7.96 3.41 11.27
N GLU A 206 7.15 3.14 10.24
CA GLU A 206 6.16 4.09 9.70
C GLU A 206 6.79 5.45 9.35
N ASP A 207 8.05 5.42 8.94
CA ASP A 207 8.83 6.61 8.60
C ASP A 207 8.57 6.99 7.14
N TRP A 208 7.76 8.02 6.96
CA TRP A 208 7.48 8.64 5.68
C TRP A 208 8.27 9.93 5.58
N ASP A 209 9.26 9.94 4.69
CA ASP A 209 9.92 11.19 4.33
C ASP A 209 8.85 12.13 3.78
N ILE A 210 8.68 13.26 4.46
CA ILE A 210 7.70 14.33 4.21
C ILE A 210 7.92 15.05 2.86
N TYR A 211 8.73 14.47 1.97
CA TYR A 211 9.18 15.04 0.72
C TYR A 211 8.82 14.11 -0.45
N HIS A 212 7.52 13.91 -0.69
CA HIS A 212 7.01 13.37 -1.97
C HIS A 212 7.33 14.27 -3.19
N ASN A 213 7.98 15.41 -2.98
CA ASN A 213 8.45 16.33 -4.01
C ASN A 213 9.98 16.33 -4.04
N LYS A 214 10.61 15.41 -4.78
CA LYS A 214 11.89 15.59 -5.50
C LYS A 214 12.37 14.28 -6.12
N SER A 215 11.98 14.07 -7.37
CA SER A 215 12.86 13.53 -8.42
C SER A 215 12.31 13.93 -9.76
#